data_AF-A0A1G5CKJ7-F1
#
_entry.id   AF-A0A1G5CKJ7-F1
#
_cell.length_a   1.000
_cell.length_b   1.000
_cell.length_c   1.000
_cell.angle_alpha   90.00
_cell.angle_beta   90.00
_cell.angle_gamma   90.00
#
_symmetry.space_group_name_H-M   'P 1'
#
loop_
_entity.id
_entity.type
_entity.pdbx_description
1 polymer ?
#
loop_
_entity_poly.entity_id
_entity_poly.type
_entity_poly.pdbx_seq_one_letter_code
_entity_poly.pdbx_strand_id
1 'polypeptide(L)'
;MESAQDNLARYLEMETILNRFFGIFDFCLKGCVLPELERNGNQPFAACCKDKYYKVYDLDHPSFDLLREERERLYGKPEGVKNSSLVSPCEYHTDTGCVLPTCKSPICLAFMCRKSIDALREGYGIYTYDYLGFNYALEWILTGDMSLADYTEFRQSCLDMIDTLDAQSGKAH
;
A
#
# COMPACT_ATOMS: atom_id res chain seq x y z
N MET A 1 11.59 25.56 -2.81
CA MET A 1 11.19 24.49 -1.87
C MET A 1 9.72 24.27 -2.08
N GLU A 2 9.36 23.06 -2.48
CA GLU A 2 7.95 22.64 -2.53
C GLU A 2 7.43 22.52 -1.09
N SER A 3 6.14 22.79 -0.89
CA SER A 3 5.58 22.73 0.46
C SER A 3 5.36 21.28 0.89
N ALA A 4 5.37 21.03 2.20
CA ALA A 4 5.06 19.70 2.73
C ALA A 4 3.63 19.23 2.32
N GLN A 5 2.73 20.18 2.08
CA GLN A 5 1.39 19.93 1.52
C GLN A 5 1.45 19.44 0.07
N ASP A 6 2.33 20.01 -0.77
CA ASP A 6 2.52 19.55 -2.15
C ASP A 6 3.07 18.12 -2.18
N ASN A 7 4.01 17.81 -1.28
CA ASN A 7 4.58 16.46 -1.13
C ASN A 7 3.51 15.45 -0.71
N LEU A 8 2.67 15.80 0.29
CA LEU A 8 1.54 14.97 0.70
C LEU A 8 0.55 14.75 -0.46
N ALA A 9 0.24 15.79 -1.24
CA ALA A 9 -0.66 15.66 -2.39
C ALA A 9 -0.11 14.67 -3.43
N ARG A 10 1.18 14.73 -3.75
CA ARG A 10 1.84 13.78 -4.66
C ARG A 10 1.88 12.36 -4.11
N TYR A 11 2.11 12.22 -2.81
CA TYR A 11 2.07 10.94 -2.12
C TYR A 11 0.67 10.30 -2.24
N LEU A 12 -0.39 11.05 -1.96
CA LEU A 12 -1.77 10.57 -2.06
C LEU A 12 -2.21 10.29 -3.51
N GLU A 13 -1.65 11.01 -4.48
CA GLU A 13 -1.81 10.67 -5.91
C GLU A 13 -1.19 9.30 -6.20
N MET A 14 0.04 9.05 -5.75
CA MET A 14 0.67 7.75 -5.92
C MET A 14 -0.07 6.63 -5.19
N GLU A 15 -0.61 6.89 -3.99
CA GLU A 15 -1.48 5.94 -3.30
C GLU A 15 -2.71 5.58 -4.11
N THR A 16 -3.34 6.56 -4.76
CA THR A 16 -4.47 6.31 -5.67
C THR A 16 -4.07 5.41 -6.84
N ILE A 17 -2.92 5.69 -7.46
CA ILE A 17 -2.39 4.89 -8.58
C ILE A 17 -2.07 3.45 -8.12
N LEU A 18 -1.38 3.30 -6.99
CA LEU A 18 -1.00 2.00 -6.46
C LEU A 18 -2.21 1.19 -6.00
N ASN A 19 -3.21 1.81 -5.38
CA ASN A 19 -4.48 1.14 -5.05
C ASN A 19 -5.19 0.63 -6.32
N ARG A 20 -5.16 1.38 -7.44
CA ARG A 20 -5.67 0.89 -8.74
C ARG A 20 -4.86 -0.30 -9.23
N PHE A 21 -3.53 -0.22 -9.21
CA PHE A 21 -2.64 -1.31 -9.60
C PHE A 21 -2.95 -2.61 -8.83
N PHE A 22 -3.02 -2.55 -7.50
CA PHE A 22 -3.34 -3.71 -6.68
C PHE A 22 -4.78 -4.21 -6.88
N GLY A 23 -5.73 -3.29 -7.11
CA GLY A 23 -7.12 -3.65 -7.37
C GLY A 23 -7.31 -4.41 -8.68
N ILE A 24 -6.55 -4.08 -9.73
CA ILE A 24 -6.59 -4.82 -11.00
C ILE A 24 -5.87 -6.17 -10.85
N PHE A 25 -4.70 -6.17 -10.22
CA PHE A 25 -3.92 -7.39 -10.05
C PHE A 25 -4.64 -8.43 -9.16
N ASP A 26 -5.29 -7.97 -8.10
CA ASP A 26 -6.19 -8.72 -7.19
C ASP A 26 -5.63 -10.05 -6.65
N PHE A 27 -4.31 -10.23 -6.69
CA PHE A 27 -3.66 -11.48 -6.30
C PHE A 27 -3.90 -11.79 -4.82
N CYS A 28 -3.78 -10.78 -3.95
CA CYS A 28 -3.91 -10.98 -2.51
C CYS A 28 -5.29 -11.50 -2.13
N LEU A 29 -6.36 -11.00 -2.75
CA LEU A 29 -7.73 -11.46 -2.44
C LEU A 29 -7.90 -12.94 -2.82
N LYS A 30 -7.60 -13.28 -4.08
CA LYS A 30 -7.82 -14.62 -4.63
C LYS A 30 -6.82 -15.66 -4.13
N GLY A 31 -5.55 -15.30 -4.06
CA GLY A 31 -4.45 -16.20 -3.74
C GLY A 31 -4.12 -16.33 -2.25
N CYS A 32 -4.64 -15.43 -1.40
CA CYS A 32 -4.34 -15.43 0.04
C CYS A 32 -5.57 -15.26 0.91
N VAL A 33 -6.38 -14.23 0.71
CA VAL A 33 -7.48 -13.88 1.63
C VAL A 33 -8.59 -14.92 1.61
N LEU A 34 -9.17 -15.20 0.44
CA LEU A 34 -10.29 -16.16 0.32
C LEU A 34 -9.89 -17.57 0.79
N PRO A 35 -8.72 -18.13 0.39
CA PRO A 35 -8.31 -19.45 0.87
C PRO A 35 -8.01 -19.52 2.37
N GLU A 36 -7.62 -18.41 3.01
CA GLU A 36 -7.39 -18.37 4.45
C GLU A 36 -8.71 -18.29 5.23
N LEU A 37 -9.65 -17.45 4.78
CA LEU A 37 -11.00 -17.36 5.35
C LEU A 37 -11.74 -18.71 5.29
N GLU A 38 -11.61 -19.42 4.18
CA GLU A 38 -12.20 -20.77 4.04
C GLU A 38 -11.58 -21.75 5.06
N ARG A 39 -10.26 -21.75 5.18
CA ARG A 39 -9.53 -22.67 6.09
C ARG A 39 -9.76 -22.37 7.57
N ASN A 40 -9.92 -21.10 7.93
CA ASN A 40 -10.05 -20.68 9.31
C ASN A 40 -11.51 -20.54 9.80
N GLY A 41 -12.50 -20.83 8.94
CA GLY A 41 -13.91 -20.74 9.29
C GLY A 41 -14.42 -19.30 9.41
N ASN A 42 -14.00 -18.42 8.50
CA ASN A 42 -14.31 -16.98 8.48
C ASN A 42 -13.88 -16.24 9.76
N GLN A 43 -12.85 -16.73 10.44
CA GLN A 43 -12.30 -16.06 11.60
C GLN A 43 -11.38 -14.90 11.17
N PRO A 44 -11.27 -13.86 12.01
CA PRO A 44 -10.36 -12.74 11.76
C PRO A 44 -8.92 -13.22 11.54
N PHE A 45 -8.27 -12.67 10.51
CA PHE A 45 -6.86 -12.89 10.26
C PHE A 45 -6.26 -11.62 9.65
N ALA A 46 -4.99 -11.37 9.94
CA ALA A 46 -4.32 -10.15 9.52
C ALA A 46 -3.41 -10.33 8.30
N ALA A 47 -3.60 -11.38 7.50
CA ALA A 47 -2.82 -11.65 6.27
C ALA A 47 -1.32 -11.26 6.41
N CYS A 48 -0.84 -10.40 5.51
CA CYS A 48 0.52 -9.84 5.53
C CYS A 48 0.69 -8.68 6.54
N CYS A 49 -0.38 -8.17 7.15
CA CYS A 49 -0.34 -7.18 8.24
C CYS A 49 0.13 -7.77 9.58
N LYS A 50 0.43 -9.08 9.65
CA LYS A 50 1.09 -9.73 10.81
C LYS A 50 2.61 -9.52 10.82
N ASP A 51 3.19 -9.14 9.69
CA ASP A 51 4.64 -9.11 9.53
C ASP A 51 5.30 -7.90 10.23
N LYS A 52 6.61 -8.03 10.48
CA LYS A 52 7.46 -7.08 11.24
C LYS A 52 7.49 -5.65 10.70
N TYR A 53 6.88 -5.38 9.55
CA TYR A 53 6.87 -4.09 8.86
C TYR A 53 6.05 -3.00 9.59
N TYR A 54 5.18 -3.37 10.53
CA TYR A 54 4.52 -2.40 11.41
C TYR A 54 5.51 -1.49 12.16
N LYS A 55 6.71 -1.99 12.50
CA LYS A 55 7.74 -1.21 13.19
C LYS A 55 8.43 -0.16 12.31
N VAL A 56 8.18 -0.17 11.00
CA VAL A 56 8.79 0.72 10.00
C VAL A 56 7.71 1.64 9.40
N TYR A 57 6.56 1.74 10.08
CA TYR A 57 5.35 2.32 9.51
C TYR A 57 5.49 3.81 9.21
N ASP A 58 5.95 4.65 10.15
CA ASP A 58 6.15 6.08 9.90
C ASP A 58 7.55 6.51 10.39
N LEU A 59 8.24 7.34 9.60
CA LEU A 59 9.52 7.93 10.01
C LEU A 59 9.28 9.10 10.97
N ASP A 60 10.28 9.39 11.81
CA ASP A 60 10.31 10.59 12.65
C ASP A 60 10.64 11.83 11.78
N HIS A 61 9.65 12.31 11.03
CA HIS A 61 9.79 13.43 10.10
C HIS A 61 8.47 14.21 9.96
N PRO A 62 8.49 15.56 9.85
CA PRO A 62 7.27 16.37 9.81
C PRO A 62 6.25 15.99 8.73
N SER A 63 6.70 15.50 7.57
CA SER A 63 5.79 15.02 6.52
C SER A 63 4.98 13.78 6.93
N PHE A 64 5.54 12.92 7.78
CA PHE A 64 4.83 11.76 8.33
C PHE A 64 3.86 12.19 9.43
N ASP A 65 4.17 13.26 10.17
CA ASP A 65 3.21 13.87 11.09
C ASP A 65 1.99 14.39 10.31
N LEU A 66 2.21 15.07 9.17
CA LEU A 66 1.10 15.50 8.30
C LEU A 66 0.28 14.32 7.75
N LEU A 67 0.93 13.24 7.32
CA LEU A 67 0.23 12.04 6.87
C LEU A 67 -0.59 11.42 8.02
N ARG A 68 -0.04 11.38 9.24
CA ARG A 68 -0.74 10.90 10.43
C ARG A 68 -1.91 11.80 10.79
N GLU A 69 -1.73 13.12 10.77
CA GLU A 69 -2.81 14.08 11.01
C GLU A 69 -3.96 13.91 10.01
N GLU A 70 -3.65 13.72 8.72
CA GLU A 70 -4.66 13.49 7.68
C GLU A 70 -5.39 12.15 7.88
N ARG A 71 -4.64 11.12 8.26
CA ARG A 71 -5.20 9.80 8.64
C ARG A 71 -6.12 9.90 9.85
N GLU A 72 -5.70 10.60 10.91
CA GLU A 72 -6.51 10.84 12.11
C GLU A 72 -7.75 11.68 11.81
N ARG A 73 -7.62 12.67 10.93
CA ARG A 73 -8.74 13.51 10.49
C ARG A 73 -9.82 12.70 9.77
N LEU A 74 -9.43 11.72 8.95
CA LEU A 74 -10.35 10.89 8.16
C LEU A 74 -10.90 9.70 8.95
N TYR A 75 -10.08 9.05 9.77
CA TYR A 75 -10.39 7.75 10.37
C TYR A 75 -10.44 7.76 11.89
N GLY A 76 -10.14 8.91 12.51
CA GLY A 76 -10.04 9.05 13.96
C GLY A 76 -8.67 8.65 14.50
N LYS A 77 -8.45 9.01 15.76
CA LYS A 77 -7.22 8.67 16.49
C LYS A 77 -7.20 7.21 16.92
N PRO A 78 -6.02 6.57 16.96
CA PRO A 78 -5.83 5.22 17.47
C PRO A 78 -6.54 4.94 18.81
N GLU A 79 -6.44 5.84 19.78
CA GLU A 79 -7.02 5.65 21.12
C GLU A 79 -8.56 5.71 21.11
N GLY A 80 -9.14 6.28 20.06
CA GLY A 80 -10.59 6.27 19.80
C GLY A 80 -11.08 4.98 19.13
N VAL A 81 -10.17 4.17 18.54
CA VAL A 81 -10.50 2.92 17.87
C VAL A 81 -10.63 1.81 18.92
N LYS A 82 -11.85 1.60 19.43
CA LYS A 82 -12.17 0.65 20.52
C LYS A 82 -11.88 -0.83 20.22
N ASN A 83 -11.46 -1.18 19.00
CA ASN A 83 -11.32 -2.55 18.53
C ASN A 83 -9.90 -2.82 18.03
N SER A 84 -8.91 -2.83 18.92
CA SER A 84 -7.58 -3.35 18.60
C SER A 84 -7.69 -4.85 18.28
N SER A 85 -7.39 -5.26 17.05
CA SER A 85 -7.47 -6.66 16.68
C SER A 85 -6.40 -7.51 17.37
N LEU A 86 -6.74 -8.71 17.84
CA LEU A 86 -5.78 -9.66 18.41
C LEU A 86 -4.82 -10.25 17.37
N VAL A 87 -5.13 -10.07 16.08
CA VAL A 87 -4.37 -10.68 14.99
C VAL A 87 -3.36 -9.75 14.34
N SER A 88 -3.39 -8.44 14.61
CA SER A 88 -2.43 -7.46 14.06
C SER A 88 -2.02 -6.44 15.13
N PRO A 89 -0.74 -6.02 15.18
CA PRO A 89 -0.31 -4.95 16.06
C PRO A 89 -0.73 -3.54 15.57
N CYS A 90 -1.33 -3.42 14.38
CA CYS A 90 -1.73 -2.14 13.80
C CYS A 90 -3.01 -1.59 14.43
N GLU A 91 -2.95 -0.32 14.84
CA GLU A 91 -4.05 0.40 15.50
C GLU A 91 -5.28 0.60 14.59
N TYR A 92 -5.07 0.60 13.27
CA TYR A 92 -6.12 0.69 12.27
C TYR A 92 -6.49 -0.68 11.67
N HIS A 93 -6.14 -1.77 12.35
CA HIS A 93 -6.58 -3.11 11.97
C HIS A 93 -7.66 -3.61 12.92
N THR A 94 -8.82 -3.92 12.38
CA THR A 94 -9.93 -4.54 13.11
C THR A 94 -10.03 -6.01 12.73
N ASP A 95 -10.98 -6.72 13.34
CA ASP A 95 -11.22 -8.13 13.01
C ASP A 95 -11.71 -8.34 11.56
N THR A 96 -12.16 -7.28 10.89
CA THR A 96 -12.55 -7.29 9.48
C THR A 96 -11.43 -6.85 8.53
N GLY A 97 -10.24 -6.54 9.05
CA GLY A 97 -9.08 -6.12 8.26
C GLY A 97 -8.64 -4.67 8.52
N CYS A 98 -7.81 -4.14 7.62
CA CYS A 98 -7.36 -2.75 7.67
C CYS A 98 -8.52 -1.80 7.35
N VAL A 99 -8.73 -0.78 8.20
CA VAL A 99 -9.79 0.23 8.00
C VAL A 99 -9.34 1.44 7.20
N LEU A 100 -8.06 1.49 6.78
CA LEU A 100 -7.49 2.58 5.99
C LEU A 100 -7.60 2.29 4.49
N PRO A 101 -8.60 2.84 3.78
CA PRO A 101 -8.61 2.78 2.32
C PRO A 101 -7.52 3.69 1.73
N THR A 102 -7.24 4.84 2.36
CA THR A 102 -6.18 5.78 1.97
C THR A 102 -5.37 6.23 3.19
N CYS A 103 -4.35 7.07 2.98
CA CYS A 103 -3.40 7.56 3.97
C CYS A 103 -2.65 6.42 4.68
N LYS A 104 -2.41 5.31 3.98
CA LYS A 104 -1.52 4.25 4.46
C LYS A 104 -0.10 4.81 4.57
N SER A 105 0.75 4.18 5.37
CA SER A 105 2.18 4.48 5.30
C SER A 105 2.82 3.98 4.01
N PRO A 106 3.99 4.53 3.62
CA PRO A 106 4.78 4.06 2.50
C PRO A 106 4.96 2.53 2.49
N ILE A 107 5.37 1.94 3.62
CA ILE A 107 5.65 0.50 3.68
C ILE A 107 4.37 -0.34 3.57
N CYS A 108 3.27 0.10 4.18
CA CYS A 108 1.98 -0.60 4.07
C CYS A 108 1.43 -0.56 2.65
N LEU A 109 1.66 0.54 1.94
CA LEU A 109 1.22 0.72 0.56
C LEU A 109 2.10 -0.06 -0.42
N ALA A 110 3.42 -0.05 -0.25
CA ALA A 110 4.35 -0.71 -1.16
C ALA A 110 4.46 -2.22 -0.98
N PHE A 111 4.14 -2.75 0.22
CA PHE A 111 4.43 -4.13 0.54
C PHE A 111 3.75 -5.12 -0.41
N MET A 112 4.54 -6.02 -0.97
CA MET A 112 4.07 -7.18 -1.70
C MET A 112 4.88 -8.41 -1.31
N CYS A 113 4.21 -9.50 -0.96
CA CYS A 113 4.91 -10.73 -0.59
C CYS A 113 5.57 -11.39 -1.81
N ARG A 114 6.57 -12.24 -1.57
CA ARG A 114 7.36 -12.86 -2.65
C ARG A 114 6.51 -13.60 -3.68
N LYS A 115 5.51 -14.37 -3.24
CA LYS A 115 4.61 -15.12 -4.12
C LYS A 115 3.82 -14.21 -5.07
N SER A 116 3.39 -13.05 -4.55
CA SER A 116 2.65 -12.04 -5.32
C SER A 116 3.57 -11.37 -6.35
N ILE A 117 4.82 -11.08 -6.00
CA ILE A 117 5.84 -10.56 -6.92
C ILE A 117 6.15 -11.58 -8.02
N ASP A 118 6.33 -12.85 -7.68
CA ASP A 118 6.59 -13.90 -8.67
C ASP A 118 5.40 -14.05 -9.63
N ALA A 119 4.16 -13.95 -9.13
CA ALA A 119 2.96 -13.95 -9.98
C ALA A 119 2.86 -12.73 -10.92
N LEU A 120 3.28 -11.54 -10.50
CA LEU A 120 3.39 -10.38 -11.42
C LEU A 120 4.38 -10.66 -12.56
N ARG A 121 5.53 -11.24 -12.21
CA ARG A 121 6.62 -11.50 -13.15
C ARG A 121 6.24 -12.57 -14.15
N GLU A 122 5.78 -13.71 -13.66
CA GLU A 122 5.50 -14.89 -14.47
C GLU A 122 4.16 -14.78 -15.20
N GLY A 123 3.16 -14.19 -14.55
CA GLY A 123 1.81 -14.06 -15.10
C GLY A 123 1.64 -12.87 -16.04
N TYR A 124 2.33 -11.76 -15.77
CA TYR A 124 2.09 -10.49 -16.48
C TYR A 124 3.35 -9.89 -17.12
N GLY A 125 4.53 -10.47 -16.90
CA GLY A 125 5.79 -9.95 -17.43
C GLY A 125 6.27 -8.66 -16.75
N ILE A 126 5.74 -8.35 -15.56
CA ILE A 126 6.10 -7.13 -14.81
C ILE A 126 7.26 -7.44 -13.87
N TYR A 127 8.48 -7.10 -14.30
CA TYR A 127 9.72 -7.39 -13.55
C TYR A 127 10.23 -6.22 -12.70
N THR A 128 9.73 -5.02 -12.97
CA THR A 128 10.21 -3.77 -12.36
C THR A 128 9.68 -3.52 -10.96
N TYR A 129 8.65 -4.24 -10.52
CA TYR A 129 8.11 -4.09 -9.17
C TYR A 129 9.10 -4.65 -8.12
N ASP A 130 9.53 -3.78 -7.21
CA ASP A 130 10.30 -4.11 -6.01
C ASP A 130 9.74 -3.32 -4.82
N TYR A 131 9.26 -4.03 -3.79
CA TYR A 131 8.53 -3.36 -2.71
C TYR A 131 9.43 -2.44 -1.86
N LEU A 132 10.73 -2.73 -1.74
CA LEU A 132 11.66 -1.86 -1.02
C LEU A 132 11.94 -0.58 -1.80
N GLY A 133 12.21 -0.70 -3.10
CA GLY A 133 12.33 0.45 -4.00
C GLY A 133 11.08 1.33 -3.99
N PHE A 134 9.89 0.73 -4.03
CA PHE A 134 8.63 1.45 -3.94
C PHE A 134 8.44 2.12 -2.58
N ASN A 135 8.79 1.45 -1.48
CA ASN A 135 8.78 2.06 -0.15
C ASN A 135 9.65 3.32 -0.11
N TYR A 136 10.92 3.23 -0.52
CA TYR A 136 11.83 4.38 -0.49
C TYR A 136 11.39 5.50 -1.44
N ALA A 137 10.87 5.16 -2.61
CA ALA A 137 10.31 6.15 -3.53
C ALA A 137 9.16 6.93 -2.86
N LEU A 138 8.23 6.23 -2.21
CA LEU A 138 7.12 6.84 -1.49
C LEU A 138 7.57 7.68 -0.29
N GLU A 139 8.56 7.22 0.47
CA GLU A 139 9.18 8.01 1.55
C GLU A 139 9.79 9.30 0.99
N TRP A 140 10.58 9.24 -0.08
CA TRP A 140 11.19 10.41 -0.71
C TRP A 140 10.20 11.38 -1.32
N ILE A 141 9.07 10.90 -1.84
CA ILE A 141 7.98 11.77 -2.29
C ILE A 141 7.42 12.53 -1.10
N LEU A 142 7.17 11.85 0.02
CA LEU A 142 6.58 12.45 1.21
C LEU A 142 7.52 13.43 1.89
N THR A 143 8.82 13.11 2.00
CA THR A 143 9.84 13.99 2.60
C THR A 143 10.24 15.14 1.68
N GLY A 144 10.01 15.03 0.37
CA GLY A 144 10.43 16.01 -0.64
C GLY A 144 11.86 15.82 -1.13
N ASP A 145 12.46 14.65 -0.87
CA ASP A 145 13.79 14.29 -1.35
C ASP A 145 13.78 13.85 -2.82
N MET A 146 12.61 13.46 -3.36
CA MET A 146 12.45 13.08 -4.76
C MET A 146 12.29 14.31 -5.66
N SER A 147 13.08 14.40 -6.72
CA SER A 147 12.93 15.47 -7.71
C SER A 147 11.61 15.33 -8.50
N LEU A 148 11.09 16.42 -9.04
CA LEU A 148 9.87 16.38 -9.87
C LEU A 148 10.04 15.49 -11.12
N ALA A 149 11.25 15.43 -11.68
CA ALA A 149 11.56 14.58 -12.82
C ALA A 149 11.46 13.09 -12.45
N ASP A 150 12.10 12.70 -11.34
CA ASP A 150 12.07 11.32 -10.84
C ASP A 150 10.65 10.91 -10.41
N TYR A 151 9.90 11.83 -9.80
CA TYR A 151 8.49 11.63 -9.48
C TYR A 151 7.67 11.33 -10.73
N THR A 152 7.87 12.13 -11.79
CA THR A 152 7.15 11.95 -13.05
C THR A 152 7.47 10.62 -13.70
N GLU A 153 8.74 10.20 -13.69
CA GLU A 153 9.19 8.91 -14.21
C GLU A 153 8.61 7.74 -13.40
N PHE A 154 8.70 7.80 -12.06
CA PHE A 154 8.15 6.78 -11.17
C PHE A 154 6.63 6.63 -11.34
N ARG A 155 5.92 7.77 -11.40
CA ARG A 155 4.49 7.82 -11.68
C ARG A 155 4.15 7.16 -13.02
N GLN A 156 4.88 7.50 -14.08
CA GLN A 156 4.66 6.92 -15.41
C GLN A 156 4.92 5.40 -15.40
N SER A 157 6.00 4.95 -14.76
CA SER A 157 6.29 3.52 -14.61
C SER A 157 5.15 2.76 -13.92
N CYS A 158 4.48 3.35 -12.94
CA CYS A 158 3.33 2.73 -12.28
C CYS A 158 2.11 2.66 -13.21
N LEU A 159 1.87 3.70 -14.02
CA LEU A 159 0.80 3.72 -15.01
C LEU A 159 1.04 2.67 -16.11
N ASP A 160 2.27 2.53 -16.58
CA ASP A 160 2.63 1.53 -17.60
C ASP A 160 2.40 0.08 -17.10
N MET A 161 2.67 -0.18 -15.82
CA MET A 161 2.33 -1.46 -15.18
C MET A 161 0.82 -1.70 -15.13
N ILE A 162 0.04 -0.66 -14.82
CA ILE A 162 -1.44 -0.74 -14.83
C ILE A 162 -1.95 -1.05 -16.22
N ASP A 163 -1.48 -0.35 -17.24
CA ASP A 163 -1.88 -0.57 -18.63
C ASP A 163 -1.53 -1.99 -19.09
N THR A 164 -0.37 -2.51 -18.65
CA THR A 164 0.05 -3.90 -18.88
C THR A 164 -0.92 -4.90 -18.25
N LEU A 165 -1.36 -4.65 -17.01
CA LEU A 165 -2.34 -5.50 -16.32
C LEU A 165 -3.72 -5.43 -17.01
N ASP A 166 -4.20 -4.24 -17.36
CA ASP A 166 -5.50 -4.04 -18.02
C ASP A 166 -5.55 -4.74 -19.39
N ALA A 167 -4.50 -4.61 -20.19
CA ALA A 167 -4.39 -5.24 -21.50
C ALA A 167 -4.38 -6.78 -21.45
N GLN A 168 -3.94 -7.37 -20.34
CA GLN A 168 -3.86 -8.82 -20.15
C GLN A 168 -5.08 -9.39 -19.41
N SER A 169 -5.69 -8.61 -18.53
CA SER A 169 -6.93 -8.98 -17.83
C SER A 169 -8.11 -9.14 -18.79
N GLY A 170 -8.12 -8.37 -19.89
CA GLY A 170 -9.08 -8.54 -20.99
C GLY A 170 -8.87 -9.78 -21.88
N LYS A 171 -7.79 -10.55 -21.68
CA LYS A 171 -7.47 -11.76 -22.48
C LYS A 171 -7.75 -13.07 -21.75
N ALA A 172 -8.15 -13.02 -20.48
CA ALA A 172 -8.56 -14.19 -19.72
C ALA A 172 -10.01 -14.55 -20.08
N HIS A 173 -10.15 -15.41 -21.10
CA HIS A 173 -11.38 -16.14 -21.44
C HIS A 173 -11.36 -17.54 -20.81
#